data_AF-A0A2V9JX69-F1
#
_entry.id   AF-A0A2V9JX69-F1
#
_cell.length_a   1.000
_cell.length_b   1.000
_cell.length_c   1.000
_cell.angle_alpha   90.00
_cell.angle_beta   90.00
_cell.angle_gamma   90.00
#
_symmetry.space_group_name_H-M   'P 1'
#
loop_
_entity.id
_entity.type
_entity.pdbx_description
1 polymer ?
#
loop_
_entity_poly.entity_id
_entity_poly.type
_entity_poly.pdbx_seq_one_letter_code
_entity_poly.pdbx_strand_id
1 'polypeptide(L)'
;MSFWGIGVDLVVFSGHILSNMAKIGAEVLETIAGSEQDQAGMASRTASYERRADEWIFQYNLAAHELMQNGRQILTSLIAEQIAYHEHLNIQQQIKNAQEVDQFLHDKFTNEDLYLWMQGEISRLYYEYYRFAFDTARRAERTMKQELMRPEVDAQDFVKFNYWDGGRKGLLSGEALYLDVKRMEMAYHDNNKRELELTKHVSLRQLNPVALLTLKATSTCQVTIPEWLYDLDCPGHYMRRVKSVALSIPSVVAPYTSVNCTLALLKSSLRKSPLPKDGEYARQGSEDDRFVDYIGAVQSIATSGASNDSGMFEMSMRDERFLPFEGAGAESTWKLDLPNDYPAFDYATISDVILHIRYTARQGVEPTKVKAALDDLFQQANQSNLALLFSLRHDFPTEWSAFVNGTGDFTATIHRDYLPYFTEGKQVTIAGVDLYGQDVTKHHVVGDQTAWDAATADLKDKNKQAFTVTIAPDTPGPTQVMTRTADAHVFLIIRYSLS
;
A
#
# COMPACT_ATOMS: atom_id res chain seq x y z
N MET A 1 173.57 13.78 32.00
CA MET A 1 173.76 13.25 33.37
C MET A 1 173.98 11.78 33.26
N SER A 2 174.47 11.27 34.37
CA SER A 2 174.65 9.88 34.73
C SER A 2 173.88 8.85 33.83
N PHE A 3 174.45 7.83 33.14
CA PHE A 3 175.66 6.98 33.39
C PHE A 3 175.34 5.83 34.37
N TRP A 4 175.41 4.54 33.98
CA TRP A 4 176.58 3.61 33.91
C TRP A 4 176.34 2.49 32.84
N GLY A 5 177.29 1.84 32.12
CA GLY A 5 178.63 1.30 32.44
C GLY A 5 178.48 -0.14 32.99
N ILE A 6 179.02 -1.26 32.44
CA ILE A 6 180.43 -1.58 32.07
C ILE A 6 180.52 -2.56 30.87
N GLY A 7 181.43 -2.29 29.90
CA GLY A 7 182.16 -3.22 28.98
C GLY A 7 181.33 -4.14 28.06
N VAL A 8 181.27 -3.99 26.72
CA VAL A 8 182.28 -4.00 25.64
C VAL A 8 182.98 -5.36 25.43
N ASP A 9 182.45 -6.14 24.48
CA ASP A 9 183.24 -6.93 23.51
C ASP A 9 182.57 -6.92 22.10
N LEU A 10 183.44 -6.99 21.10
CA LEU A 10 183.39 -6.78 19.63
C LEU A 10 182.25 -7.48 18.83
N VAL A 11 181.86 -7.14 17.60
CA VAL A 11 182.05 -6.02 16.65
C VAL A 11 181.14 -6.30 15.43
N VAL A 12 180.56 -5.22 14.88
CA VAL A 12 179.95 -5.04 13.54
C VAL A 12 178.85 -6.01 13.11
N PHE A 13 177.58 -5.54 13.11
CA PHE A 13 176.52 -6.12 12.26
C PHE A 13 175.54 -5.08 11.71
N SER A 14 175.08 -5.37 10.49
CA SER A 14 174.54 -4.48 9.47
C SER A 14 173.03 -4.19 9.61
N GLY A 15 172.59 -3.04 9.10
CA GLY A 15 171.23 -2.49 9.15
C GLY A 15 170.12 -3.25 8.38
N HIS A 16 170.29 -4.54 8.06
CA HIS A 16 169.29 -5.35 7.35
C HIS A 16 168.38 -6.22 8.26
N ILE A 17 168.65 -6.31 9.56
CA ILE A 17 167.93 -7.26 10.45
C ILE A 17 166.66 -6.65 11.08
N LEU A 18 166.63 -5.33 11.32
CA LEU A 18 165.47 -4.65 11.97
C LEU A 18 164.21 -4.59 11.08
N SER A 19 164.34 -4.56 9.75
CA SER A 19 163.19 -4.63 8.83
C SER A 19 162.62 -6.05 8.70
N ASN A 20 163.44 -7.10 8.88
CA ASN A 20 162.99 -8.48 8.73
C ASN A 20 162.27 -9.00 9.99
N MET A 21 162.68 -8.58 11.19
CA MET A 21 161.95 -8.93 12.42
C MET A 21 160.57 -8.26 12.50
N ALA A 22 160.44 -7.00 12.03
CA ALA A 22 159.14 -6.33 11.92
C ALA A 22 158.23 -7.00 10.88
N LYS A 23 158.79 -7.52 9.78
CA LYS A 23 158.05 -8.31 8.78
C LYS A 23 157.59 -9.66 9.31
N ILE A 24 158.44 -10.42 10.01
CA ILE A 24 158.07 -11.72 10.60
C ILE A 24 156.98 -11.56 11.67
N GLY A 25 157.07 -10.52 12.51
CA GLY A 25 156.01 -10.20 13.46
C GLY A 25 154.68 -9.82 12.79
N ALA A 26 154.75 -9.08 11.67
CA ALA A 26 153.57 -8.74 10.87
C ALA A 26 152.98 -9.98 10.16
N GLU A 27 153.80 -10.89 9.65
CA GLU A 27 153.37 -12.14 8.98
C GLU A 27 152.69 -13.13 9.96
N VAL A 28 153.21 -13.22 11.19
CA VAL A 28 152.56 -14.02 12.25
C VAL A 28 151.24 -13.37 12.67
N LEU A 29 151.19 -12.05 12.82
CA LEU A 29 149.94 -11.34 13.12
C LEU A 29 148.93 -11.45 11.97
N GLU A 30 149.37 -11.48 10.72
CA GLU A 30 148.53 -11.70 9.54
C GLU A 30 148.01 -13.14 9.48
N THR A 31 148.82 -14.13 9.85
CA THR A 31 148.40 -15.54 9.92
C THR A 31 147.40 -15.79 11.05
N ILE A 32 147.63 -15.19 12.23
CA ILE A 32 146.69 -15.25 13.36
C ILE A 32 145.39 -14.54 12.98
N ALA A 33 145.47 -13.34 12.39
CA ALA A 33 144.31 -12.63 11.88
C ALA A 33 143.54 -13.43 10.81
N GLY A 34 144.25 -14.13 9.92
CA GLY A 34 143.67 -15.05 8.94
C GLY A 34 142.94 -16.23 9.58
N SER A 35 143.54 -16.86 10.60
CA SER A 35 142.89 -17.96 11.34
C SER A 35 141.64 -17.50 12.11
N GLU A 36 141.69 -16.31 12.73
CA GLU A 36 140.55 -15.69 13.40
C GLU A 36 139.46 -15.30 12.40
N GLN A 37 139.84 -14.85 11.20
CA GLN A 37 138.92 -14.53 10.12
C GLN A 37 138.26 -15.79 9.52
N ASP A 38 139.00 -16.90 9.40
CA ASP A 38 138.45 -18.20 8.99
C ASP A 38 137.54 -18.79 10.07
N GLN A 39 137.91 -18.67 11.34
CA GLN A 39 137.10 -19.12 12.47
C GLN A 39 135.83 -18.28 12.62
N ALA A 40 135.92 -16.96 12.42
CA ALA A 40 134.78 -16.06 12.27
C ALA A 40 133.93 -16.42 11.04
N GLY A 41 134.55 -16.83 9.93
CA GLY A 41 133.88 -17.30 8.72
C GLY A 41 133.11 -18.60 8.93
N MET A 42 133.70 -19.56 9.65
CA MET A 42 133.05 -20.82 10.04
C MET A 42 131.90 -20.57 11.02
N ALA A 43 132.12 -19.76 12.06
CA ALA A 43 131.08 -19.38 13.02
C ALA A 43 129.92 -18.64 12.33
N SER A 44 130.22 -17.74 11.38
CA SER A 44 129.22 -17.04 10.57
C SER A 44 128.40 -18.01 9.70
N ARG A 45 129.04 -19.03 9.09
CA ARG A 45 128.34 -20.08 8.33
C ARG A 45 127.47 -20.96 9.23
N THR A 46 127.96 -21.38 10.39
CA THR A 46 127.17 -22.15 11.37
C THR A 46 125.97 -21.34 11.85
N ALA A 47 126.15 -20.08 12.23
CA ALA A 47 125.07 -19.16 12.60
C ALA A 47 124.11 -18.88 11.44
N SER A 48 124.57 -18.99 10.18
CA SER A 48 123.69 -18.91 9.01
C SER A 48 122.88 -20.18 8.80
N TYR A 49 123.40 -21.36 9.14
CA TYR A 49 122.65 -22.62 9.08
C TYR A 49 121.64 -22.73 10.22
N GLU A 50 122.02 -22.32 11.44
CA GLU A 50 121.11 -22.23 12.59
C GLU A 50 119.95 -21.28 12.29
N ARG A 51 120.22 -20.05 11.82
CA ARG A 51 119.16 -19.11 11.42
C ARG A 51 118.25 -19.65 10.31
N ARG A 52 118.79 -20.46 9.39
CA ARG A 52 118.00 -21.09 8.33
C ARG A 52 117.13 -22.23 8.87
N ALA A 53 117.64 -23.01 9.82
CA ALA A 53 116.87 -24.03 10.50
C ALA A 53 115.73 -23.42 11.32
N ASP A 54 116.00 -22.33 12.05
CA ASP A 54 114.99 -21.57 12.78
C ASP A 54 113.92 -21.00 11.84
N GLU A 55 114.33 -20.44 10.69
CA GLU A 55 113.40 -19.96 9.66
C GLU A 55 112.53 -21.10 9.11
N TRP A 56 113.10 -22.27 8.81
CA TRP A 56 112.32 -23.43 8.35
C TRP A 56 111.33 -23.93 9.39
N ILE A 57 111.72 -23.96 10.67
CA ILE A 57 110.83 -24.32 11.77
C ILE A 57 109.70 -23.30 11.90
N PHE A 58 110.01 -22.01 11.80
CA PHE A 58 109.02 -20.93 11.83
C PHE A 58 108.03 -21.04 10.66
N GLN A 59 108.52 -21.21 9.43
CA GLN A 59 107.67 -21.40 8.23
C GLN A 59 106.81 -22.67 8.32
N TYR A 60 107.36 -23.76 8.85
CA TYR A 60 106.61 -24.99 9.10
C TYR A 60 105.46 -24.74 10.10
N ASN A 61 105.74 -24.06 11.22
CA ASN A 61 104.74 -23.74 12.23
C ASN A 61 103.67 -22.78 11.68
N LEU A 62 104.07 -21.79 10.88
CA LEU A 62 103.14 -20.87 10.20
C LEU A 62 102.20 -21.64 9.26
N ALA A 63 102.75 -22.49 8.40
CA ALA A 63 101.97 -23.33 7.49
C ALA A 63 101.05 -24.31 8.25
N ALA A 64 101.50 -24.87 9.39
CA ALA A 64 100.66 -25.71 10.25
C ALA A 64 99.49 -24.92 10.86
N HIS A 65 99.72 -23.68 11.30
CA HIS A 65 98.67 -22.79 11.79
C HIS A 65 97.70 -22.36 10.68
N GLU A 66 98.19 -22.05 9.47
CA GLU A 66 97.36 -21.77 8.30
C GLU A 66 96.50 -22.97 7.93
N LEU A 67 97.05 -24.19 7.97
CA LEU A 67 96.30 -25.42 7.73
C LEU A 67 95.21 -25.64 8.78
N MET A 68 95.49 -25.36 10.06
CA MET A 68 94.48 -25.37 11.13
C MET A 68 93.38 -24.32 10.90
N GLN A 69 93.74 -23.11 10.47
CA GLN A 69 92.79 -22.05 10.15
C GLN A 69 91.89 -22.44 8.97
N ASN A 70 92.47 -22.98 7.90
CA ASN A 70 91.74 -23.50 6.74
C ASN A 70 90.79 -24.63 7.16
N GLY A 71 91.23 -25.54 8.03
CA GLY A 71 90.36 -26.58 8.61
C GLY A 71 89.15 -26.01 9.34
N ARG A 72 89.32 -24.94 10.12
CA ARG A 72 88.20 -24.24 10.78
C ARG A 72 87.28 -23.54 9.78
N GLN A 73 87.81 -22.92 8.73
CA GLN A 73 87.01 -22.29 7.68
C GLN A 73 86.16 -23.31 6.90
N ILE A 74 86.70 -24.52 6.66
CA ILE A 74 85.94 -25.64 6.08
C ILE A 74 84.77 -26.01 7.01
N LEU A 75 85.01 -26.14 8.32
CA LEU A 75 83.93 -26.42 9.27
C LEU A 75 82.87 -25.32 9.28
N THR A 76 83.25 -24.04 9.24
CA THR A 76 82.31 -22.91 9.14
C THR A 76 81.48 -22.99 7.85
N SER A 77 82.11 -23.34 6.72
CA SER A 77 81.42 -23.48 5.44
C SER A 77 80.41 -24.64 5.45
N LEU A 78 80.77 -25.76 6.08
CA LEU A 78 79.86 -26.90 6.27
C LEU A 78 78.66 -26.56 7.17
N ILE A 79 78.87 -25.76 8.22
CA ILE A 79 77.76 -25.26 9.06
C ILE A 79 76.85 -24.32 8.25
N ALA A 80 77.43 -23.44 7.43
CA ALA A 80 76.66 -22.54 6.56
C ALA A 80 75.84 -23.32 5.51
N GLU A 81 76.40 -24.40 4.94
CA GLU A 81 75.67 -25.31 4.06
C GLU A 81 74.47 -25.95 4.78
N GLN A 82 74.65 -26.44 6.02
CA GLN A 82 73.56 -27.00 6.81
C GLN A 82 72.48 -25.96 7.14
N ILE A 83 72.86 -24.73 7.46
CA ILE A 83 71.92 -23.62 7.69
C ILE A 83 71.10 -23.35 6.42
N ALA A 84 71.77 -23.20 5.27
CA ALA A 84 71.10 -22.98 3.99
C ALA A 84 70.17 -24.15 3.62
N TYR A 85 70.57 -25.39 3.90
CA TYR A 85 69.74 -26.57 3.68
C TYR A 85 68.47 -26.55 4.57
N HIS A 86 68.60 -26.22 5.85
CA HIS A 86 67.46 -26.09 6.75
C HIS A 86 66.55 -24.90 6.38
N GLU A 87 67.11 -23.78 5.93
CA GLU A 87 66.34 -22.64 5.43
C GLU A 87 65.55 -23.03 4.18
N HIS A 88 66.17 -23.75 3.25
CA HIS A 88 65.47 -24.29 2.08
C HIS A 88 64.32 -25.21 2.47
N LEU A 89 64.51 -26.13 3.44
CA LEU A 89 63.42 -26.99 3.94
C LEU A 89 62.29 -26.18 4.59
N ASN A 90 62.62 -25.14 5.36
CA ASN A 90 61.62 -24.25 5.96
C ASN A 90 60.81 -23.51 4.90
N ILE A 91 61.46 -22.98 3.86
CA ILE A 91 60.79 -22.32 2.73
C ILE A 91 59.90 -23.31 1.99
N GLN A 92 60.39 -24.54 1.73
CA GLN A 92 59.57 -25.59 1.12
C GLN A 92 58.32 -25.90 1.96
N GLN A 93 58.45 -25.94 3.29
CA GLN A 93 57.30 -26.16 4.16
C GLN A 93 56.35 -24.95 4.16
N GLN A 94 56.86 -23.72 4.12
CA GLN A 94 56.04 -22.52 4.00
C GLN A 94 55.24 -22.51 2.68
N ILE A 95 55.86 -22.91 1.57
CA ILE A 95 55.17 -23.05 0.28
C ILE A 95 54.05 -24.08 0.38
N LYS A 96 54.31 -25.26 0.98
CA LYS A 96 53.27 -26.29 1.18
C LYS A 96 52.12 -25.77 2.04
N ASN A 97 52.42 -25.15 3.17
CA ASN A 97 51.39 -24.58 4.05
C ASN A 97 50.57 -23.50 3.33
N ALA A 98 51.21 -22.63 2.54
CA ALA A 98 50.52 -21.61 1.75
C ALA A 98 49.61 -22.23 0.68
N GLN A 99 50.06 -23.30 0.00
CA GLN A 99 49.25 -24.05 -0.95
C GLN A 99 48.05 -24.74 -0.29
N GLU A 100 48.23 -25.32 0.90
CA GLU A 100 47.13 -25.93 1.67
C GLU A 100 46.08 -24.88 2.09
N VAL A 101 46.51 -23.68 2.50
CA VAL A 101 45.61 -22.57 2.85
C VAL A 101 44.85 -22.09 1.62
N ASP A 102 45.52 -21.92 0.48
CA ASP A 102 44.90 -21.52 -0.78
C ASP A 102 43.84 -22.53 -1.23
N GLN A 103 44.20 -23.82 -1.23
CA GLN A 103 43.27 -24.90 -1.54
C GLN A 103 42.08 -24.90 -0.58
N PHE A 104 42.29 -24.75 0.72
CA PHE A 104 41.20 -24.65 1.69
C PHE A 104 40.27 -23.46 1.42
N LEU A 105 40.80 -22.30 1.02
CA LEU A 105 39.98 -21.11 0.72
C LEU A 105 39.13 -21.30 -0.54
N HIS A 106 39.59 -22.09 -1.51
CA HIS A 106 38.83 -22.46 -2.71
C HIS A 106 37.82 -23.60 -2.46
N ASP A 107 38.23 -24.65 -1.75
CA ASP A 107 37.45 -25.87 -1.54
C ASP A 107 36.41 -25.74 -0.41
N LYS A 108 36.57 -24.78 0.51
CA LYS A 108 35.60 -24.57 1.58
C LYS A 108 34.22 -24.24 0.99
N PHE A 109 33.18 -24.63 1.71
CA PHE A 109 31.81 -24.35 1.30
C PHE A 109 31.49 -22.84 1.23
N THR A 110 32.00 -22.03 2.16
CA THR A 110 31.81 -20.57 2.18
C THR A 110 32.81 -19.86 1.27
N ASN A 111 32.89 -20.32 0.03
CA ASN A 111 33.71 -19.75 -1.03
C ASN A 111 33.02 -18.56 -1.72
N GLU A 112 33.73 -17.93 -2.65
CA GLU A 112 33.25 -16.81 -3.44
C GLU A 112 31.98 -17.14 -4.25
N ASP A 113 31.93 -18.32 -4.86
CA ASP A 113 30.80 -18.77 -5.68
C ASP A 113 29.49 -18.81 -4.88
N LEU A 114 29.53 -19.29 -3.64
CA LEU A 114 28.37 -19.27 -2.75
C LEU A 114 27.89 -17.84 -2.50
N TYR A 115 28.79 -16.90 -2.21
CA TYR A 115 28.42 -15.50 -1.96
C TYR A 115 27.90 -14.79 -3.22
N LEU A 116 28.44 -15.10 -4.41
CA LEU A 116 27.94 -14.58 -5.68
C LEU A 116 26.53 -15.11 -5.98
N TRP A 117 26.30 -16.40 -5.78
CA TRP A 117 24.98 -17.01 -5.91
C TRP A 117 23.98 -16.39 -4.91
N MET A 118 24.37 -16.30 -3.63
CA MET A 118 23.55 -15.66 -2.60
C MET A 118 23.24 -14.20 -2.94
N GLN A 119 24.22 -13.44 -3.42
CA GLN A 119 24.00 -12.05 -3.83
C GLN A 119 22.97 -11.96 -4.97
N GLY A 120 23.03 -12.86 -5.95
CA GLY A 120 22.07 -12.93 -7.06
C GLY A 120 20.65 -13.21 -6.56
N GLU A 121 20.48 -14.28 -5.79
CA GLU A 121 19.18 -14.69 -5.25
C GLU A 121 18.57 -13.64 -4.30
N ILE A 122 19.38 -13.10 -3.38
CA ILE A 122 18.93 -12.06 -2.45
C ILE A 122 18.54 -10.79 -3.21
N SER A 123 19.31 -10.37 -4.21
CA SER A 123 18.98 -9.17 -5.00
C SER A 123 17.67 -9.34 -5.77
N ARG A 124 17.44 -10.52 -6.35
CA ARG A 124 16.18 -10.86 -7.04
C ARG A 124 15.00 -10.82 -6.08
N LEU A 125 15.07 -11.57 -4.97
CA LEU A 125 14.01 -11.61 -3.97
C LEU A 125 13.74 -10.23 -3.36
N TYR A 126 14.78 -9.45 -3.08
CA TYR A 126 14.65 -8.11 -2.52
C TYR A 126 13.82 -7.19 -3.42
N TYR A 127 14.04 -7.23 -4.74
CA TYR A 127 13.23 -6.45 -5.68
C TYR A 127 11.78 -6.93 -5.78
N GLU A 128 11.54 -8.24 -5.76
CA GLU A 128 10.19 -8.82 -5.77
C GLU A 128 9.40 -8.41 -4.51
N TYR A 129 10.00 -8.50 -3.33
CA TYR A 129 9.39 -8.05 -2.07
C TYR A 129 9.13 -6.54 -2.06
N TYR A 130 10.06 -5.74 -2.56
CA TYR A 130 9.88 -4.29 -2.68
C TYR A 130 8.65 -3.97 -3.55
N ARG A 131 8.52 -4.61 -4.72
CA ARG A 131 7.37 -4.40 -5.62
C ARG A 131 6.06 -4.79 -4.95
N PHE A 132 6.01 -5.93 -4.28
CA PHE A 132 4.83 -6.38 -3.54
C PHE A 132 4.44 -5.39 -2.42
N ALA A 133 5.41 -4.91 -1.65
CA ALA A 133 5.19 -3.92 -0.60
C ALA A 133 4.68 -2.60 -1.17
N PHE A 134 5.27 -2.13 -2.28
CA PHE A 134 4.84 -0.92 -2.98
C PHE A 134 3.40 -1.03 -3.50
N ASP A 135 3.06 -2.13 -4.16
CA ASP A 135 1.71 -2.37 -4.69
C ASP A 135 0.67 -2.42 -3.54
N THR A 136 1.03 -3.01 -2.41
CA THR A 136 0.18 -3.06 -1.21
C THR A 136 0.00 -1.67 -0.59
N ALA A 137 1.07 -0.89 -0.48
CA ALA A 137 1.00 0.50 0.01
C ALA A 137 0.14 1.38 -0.90
N ARG A 138 0.26 1.22 -2.22
CA ARG A 138 -0.60 1.90 -3.22
C ARG A 138 -2.07 1.53 -3.08
N ARG A 139 -2.39 0.27 -2.76
CA ARG A 139 -3.78 -0.14 -2.46
C ARG A 139 -4.29 0.52 -1.19
N ALA A 140 -3.47 0.57 -0.13
CA ALA A 140 -3.80 1.24 1.12
C ALA A 140 -4.03 2.75 0.95
N GLU A 141 -3.23 3.43 0.11
CA GLU A 141 -3.44 4.84 -0.20
C GLU A 141 -4.77 5.06 -0.93
N ARG A 142 -5.11 4.20 -1.89
CA ARG A 142 -6.39 4.28 -2.62
C ARG A 142 -7.58 4.02 -1.69
N THR A 143 -7.50 3.03 -0.81
CA THR A 143 -8.58 2.75 0.15
C THR A 143 -8.74 3.91 1.13
N MET A 144 -7.64 4.47 1.65
CA MET A 144 -7.67 5.65 2.51
C MET A 144 -8.35 6.85 1.82
N LYS A 145 -7.97 7.14 0.57
CA LYS A 145 -8.57 8.24 -0.21
C LYS A 145 -10.07 8.00 -0.45
N GLN A 146 -10.46 6.75 -0.73
CA GLN A 146 -11.88 6.37 -0.88
C GLN A 146 -12.66 6.43 0.44
N GLU A 147 -12.05 6.13 1.57
CA GLU A 147 -12.68 6.18 2.89
C GLU A 147 -12.84 7.62 3.38
N LEU A 148 -11.79 8.44 3.28
CA LEU A 148 -11.82 9.81 3.79
C LEU A 148 -12.44 10.80 2.82
N MET A 149 -12.23 10.68 1.50
CA MET A 149 -12.70 11.60 0.45
C MET A 149 -12.71 13.07 0.93
N ARG A 150 -11.55 13.53 1.35
CA ARG A 150 -11.32 14.89 1.84
C ARG A 150 -10.39 15.60 0.86
N PRO A 151 -10.70 16.84 0.44
CA PRO A 151 -9.83 17.58 -0.47
C PRO A 151 -8.37 17.67 0.01
N GLU A 152 -8.17 17.78 1.33
CA GLU A 152 -6.85 17.87 1.96
C GLU A 152 -6.01 16.60 1.76
N VAL A 153 -6.67 15.44 1.74
CA VAL A 153 -6.02 14.13 1.60
C VAL A 153 -5.88 13.74 0.13
N ASP A 154 -6.90 14.05 -0.69
CA ASP A 154 -6.89 13.75 -2.12
C ASP A 154 -5.81 14.54 -2.88
N ALA A 155 -5.50 15.76 -2.43
CA ALA A 155 -4.49 16.61 -3.05
C ALA A 155 -3.05 16.14 -2.82
N GLN A 156 -2.82 15.29 -1.81
CA GLN A 156 -1.49 14.81 -1.46
C GLN A 156 -1.28 13.38 -1.96
N ASP A 157 -0.12 13.14 -2.58
CA ASP A 157 0.37 11.80 -2.87
C ASP A 157 1.29 11.34 -1.75
N PHE A 158 0.89 10.28 -1.05
CA PHE A 158 1.67 9.71 0.05
C PHE A 158 2.71 8.73 -0.47
N VAL A 159 2.31 7.80 -1.34
CA VAL A 159 3.21 6.78 -1.89
C VAL A 159 3.77 7.26 -3.23
N LYS A 160 4.98 7.82 -3.18
CA LYS A 160 5.69 8.37 -4.33
C LYS A 160 6.12 7.29 -5.30
N PHE A 161 6.18 7.65 -6.58
CA PHE A 161 6.77 6.77 -7.58
C PHE A 161 8.29 6.73 -7.40
N ASN A 162 8.87 5.52 -7.43
CA ASN A 162 10.31 5.26 -7.50
C ASN A 162 11.12 5.49 -6.20
N TYR A 163 10.92 4.65 -5.18
CA TYR A 163 11.85 4.55 -4.03
C TYR A 163 13.11 3.73 -4.32
N TRP A 164 13.14 3.00 -5.44
CA TRP A 164 14.20 2.06 -5.77
C TRP A 164 15.36 2.75 -6.51
N ASP A 165 16.53 2.78 -5.87
CA ASP A 165 17.76 3.26 -6.51
C ASP A 165 18.54 2.10 -7.17
N GLY A 166 18.45 2.00 -8.50
CA GLY A 166 19.17 0.99 -9.28
C GLY A 166 20.70 1.07 -9.14
N GLY A 167 21.26 2.25 -8.89
CA GLY A 167 22.70 2.44 -8.71
C GLY A 167 23.24 1.88 -7.39
N ARG A 168 22.36 1.71 -6.40
CA ARG A 168 22.68 1.19 -5.06
C ARG A 168 21.96 -0.11 -4.73
N LYS A 169 21.55 -0.87 -5.75
CA LYS A 169 20.80 -2.14 -5.62
C LYS A 169 19.52 -2.01 -4.76
N GLY A 170 18.91 -0.83 -4.75
CA GLY A 170 17.66 -0.57 -4.03
C GLY A 170 17.79 -0.43 -2.52
N LEU A 171 19.01 -0.39 -1.95
CA LEU A 171 19.22 -0.25 -0.51
C LEU A 171 18.50 1.01 0.02
N LEU A 172 17.92 0.92 1.21
CA LEU A 172 17.12 1.96 1.88
C LEU A 172 15.74 2.27 1.27
N SER A 173 15.34 1.57 0.20
CA SER A 173 14.02 1.77 -0.42
C SER A 173 12.86 1.39 0.52
N GLY A 174 13.05 0.38 1.36
CA GLY A 174 12.07 -0.07 2.34
C GLY A 174 11.82 0.96 3.46
N GLU A 175 12.89 1.58 3.97
CA GLU A 175 12.85 2.60 5.02
C GLU A 175 12.15 3.87 4.52
N ALA A 176 12.43 4.28 3.28
CA ALA A 176 11.76 5.41 2.65
C ALA A 176 10.25 5.14 2.46
N LEU A 177 9.89 3.96 1.94
CA LEU A 177 8.49 3.54 1.81
C LEU A 177 7.79 3.48 3.17
N TYR A 178 8.45 2.90 4.19
CA TYR A 178 7.91 2.78 5.54
C TYR A 178 7.61 4.14 6.16
N LEU A 179 8.51 5.12 6.01
CA LEU A 179 8.29 6.48 6.49
C LEU A 179 7.07 7.12 5.85
N ASP A 180 6.89 6.94 4.53
CA ASP A 180 5.74 7.52 3.83
C ASP A 180 4.42 6.80 4.19
N VAL A 181 4.45 5.47 4.44
CA VAL A 181 3.31 4.75 5.02
C VAL A 181 2.97 5.28 6.42
N LYS A 182 3.97 5.60 7.25
CA LYS A 182 3.73 6.23 8.57
C LYS A 182 3.15 7.64 8.46
N ARG A 183 3.57 8.43 7.47
CA ARG A 183 2.94 9.73 7.19
C ARG A 183 1.49 9.58 6.76
N MET A 184 1.21 8.58 5.92
CA MET A 184 -0.15 8.23 5.50
C MET A 184 -1.02 7.84 6.71
N GLU A 185 -0.50 7.02 7.63
CA GLU A 185 -1.19 6.64 8.87
C GLU A 185 -1.52 7.86 9.75
N MET A 186 -0.57 8.79 9.92
CA MET A 186 -0.83 10.02 10.69
C MET A 186 -1.88 10.90 10.01
N ALA A 187 -1.78 11.09 8.69
CA ALA A 187 -2.77 11.85 7.93
C ALA A 187 -4.16 11.21 8.01
N TYR A 188 -4.24 9.87 8.06
CA TYR A 188 -5.50 9.15 8.29
C TYR A 188 -6.09 9.52 9.65
N HIS A 189 -5.32 9.41 10.74
CA HIS A 189 -5.80 9.71 12.08
C HIS A 189 -6.23 11.17 12.26
N ASP A 190 -5.52 12.12 11.66
CA ASP A 190 -5.86 13.55 11.75
C ASP A 190 -7.18 13.90 11.02
N ASN A 191 -7.48 13.17 9.95
CA ASN A 191 -8.62 13.44 9.07
C ASN A 191 -9.82 12.50 9.27
N ASN A 192 -9.61 11.37 9.95
CA ASN A 192 -10.64 10.43 10.35
C ASN A 192 -11.43 11.00 11.53
N LYS A 193 -12.34 11.91 11.19
CA LYS A 193 -13.27 12.55 12.12
C LYS A 193 -14.62 11.88 11.97
N ARG A 194 -15.31 11.71 13.10
CA ARG A 194 -16.65 11.13 13.11
C ARG A 194 -17.60 11.97 12.27
N GLU A 195 -18.23 11.32 11.30
CA GLU A 195 -19.28 11.92 10.48
C GLU A 195 -20.64 11.79 11.16
N LEU A 196 -21.65 12.51 10.65
CA LEU A 196 -23.00 12.41 11.17
C LEU A 196 -23.61 11.11 10.66
N GLU A 197 -23.97 10.21 11.57
CA GLU A 197 -24.60 8.92 11.25
C GLU A 197 -26.12 9.08 11.28
N LEU A 198 -26.78 8.83 10.16
CA LEU A 198 -28.22 8.96 9.99
C LEU A 198 -28.84 7.70 9.42
N THR A 199 -30.14 7.51 9.66
CA THR A 199 -30.93 6.42 9.08
C THR A 199 -32.13 7.03 8.36
N LYS A 200 -32.32 6.66 7.09
CA LYS A 200 -33.49 7.00 6.30
C LYS A 200 -34.25 5.73 5.94
N HIS A 201 -35.56 5.77 6.15
CA HIS A 201 -36.47 4.75 5.65
C HIS A 201 -37.18 5.30 4.42
N VAL A 202 -37.02 4.63 3.29
CA VAL A 202 -37.60 5.04 2.01
C VAL A 202 -38.66 4.02 1.62
N SER A 203 -39.91 4.45 1.67
CA SER A 203 -41.06 3.68 1.21
C SER A 203 -41.24 3.86 -0.29
N LEU A 204 -41.30 2.76 -1.06
CA LEU A 204 -41.59 2.81 -2.48
C LEU A 204 -43.02 3.31 -2.73
N ARG A 205 -43.99 2.95 -1.87
CA ARG A 205 -45.37 3.44 -1.93
C ARG A 205 -45.45 4.97 -1.90
N GLN A 206 -44.61 5.62 -1.10
CA GLN A 206 -44.58 7.08 -0.99
C GLN A 206 -43.70 7.77 -2.03
N LEU A 207 -42.55 7.16 -2.37
CA LEU A 207 -41.58 7.78 -3.28
C LEU A 207 -41.97 7.63 -4.75
N ASN A 208 -42.35 6.42 -5.17
CA ASN A 208 -42.73 6.14 -6.55
C ASN A 208 -43.74 4.97 -6.58
N PRO A 209 -45.04 5.27 -6.43
CA PRO A 209 -46.05 4.23 -6.38
C PRO A 209 -46.20 3.45 -7.69
N VAL A 210 -45.91 4.07 -8.84
CA VAL A 210 -45.94 3.38 -10.14
C VAL A 210 -44.86 2.29 -10.20
N ALA A 211 -43.68 2.53 -9.62
CA ALA A 211 -42.63 1.52 -9.53
C ALA A 211 -43.06 0.32 -8.65
N LEU A 212 -43.81 0.57 -7.56
CA LEU A 212 -44.36 -0.50 -6.72
C LEU A 212 -45.39 -1.34 -7.49
N LEU A 213 -46.29 -0.71 -8.24
CA LEU A 213 -47.25 -1.43 -9.08
C LEU A 213 -46.53 -2.23 -10.18
N THR A 214 -45.47 -1.67 -10.77
CA THR A 214 -44.67 -2.35 -11.80
C THR A 214 -43.99 -3.58 -11.23
N LEU A 215 -43.48 -3.49 -10.00
CA LEU A 215 -42.90 -4.63 -9.28
C LEU A 215 -43.92 -5.76 -9.08
N LYS A 216 -45.16 -5.42 -8.72
CA LYS A 216 -46.24 -6.42 -8.56
C LYS A 216 -46.63 -7.10 -9.87
N ALA A 217 -46.68 -6.34 -10.96
CA ALA A 217 -47.16 -6.82 -12.25
C ALA A 217 -46.08 -7.60 -13.04
N THR A 218 -44.82 -7.15 -12.97
CA THR A 218 -43.72 -7.65 -13.83
C THR A 218 -42.59 -8.31 -13.05
N SER A 219 -42.73 -8.42 -11.73
CA SER A 219 -41.70 -8.91 -10.78
C SER A 219 -40.41 -8.09 -10.73
N THR A 220 -40.28 -7.02 -11.53
CA THR A 220 -39.08 -6.16 -11.55
C THR A 220 -39.47 -4.69 -11.49
N CYS A 221 -38.63 -3.87 -10.85
CA CYS A 221 -38.80 -2.42 -10.91
C CYS A 221 -37.48 -1.68 -10.77
N GLN A 222 -37.48 -0.42 -11.21
CA GLN A 222 -36.40 0.52 -10.98
C GLN A 222 -36.93 1.72 -10.20
N VAL A 223 -36.20 2.12 -9.16
CA VAL A 223 -36.54 3.26 -8.33
C VAL A 223 -35.31 4.15 -8.17
N THR A 224 -35.50 5.45 -8.34
CA THR A 224 -34.45 6.45 -8.10
C THR A 224 -34.78 7.20 -6.83
N ILE A 225 -33.83 7.22 -5.91
CA ILE A 225 -33.89 7.96 -4.66
C ILE A 225 -33.19 9.30 -4.90
N PRO A 226 -33.96 10.40 -4.95
CA PRO A 226 -33.41 11.72 -5.27
C PRO A 226 -32.77 12.37 -4.03
N GLU A 227 -31.90 13.35 -4.26
CA GLU A 227 -31.20 14.09 -3.20
C GLU A 227 -32.19 14.79 -2.24
N TRP A 228 -33.26 15.38 -2.79
CA TRP A 228 -34.24 16.17 -2.02
C TRP A 228 -34.90 15.39 -0.87
N LEU A 229 -35.00 14.06 -1.00
CA LEU A 229 -35.61 13.21 0.02
C LEU A 229 -34.79 13.20 1.33
N TYR A 230 -33.47 13.38 1.22
CA TYR A 230 -32.57 13.52 2.35
C TYR A 230 -32.48 14.97 2.85
N ASP A 231 -32.66 15.95 1.97
CA ASP A 231 -32.70 17.37 2.32
C ASP A 231 -33.91 17.73 3.17
N LEU A 232 -35.05 17.07 2.95
CA LEU A 232 -36.25 17.23 3.76
C LEU A 232 -36.02 16.97 5.25
N ASP A 233 -35.24 15.94 5.59
CA ASP A 233 -34.98 15.58 6.98
C ASP A 233 -33.92 16.49 7.59
N CYS A 234 -32.84 16.76 6.84
CA CYS A 234 -31.67 17.48 7.31
C CYS A 234 -31.14 18.41 6.21
N PRO A 235 -31.66 19.65 6.13
CA PRO A 235 -31.13 20.63 5.18
C PRO A 235 -29.74 21.08 5.62
N GLY A 236 -28.80 21.18 4.68
CA GLY A 236 -27.43 21.63 4.93
C GLY A 236 -26.36 20.54 4.96
N HIS A 237 -26.77 19.28 4.81
CA HIS A 237 -25.86 18.14 4.70
C HIS A 237 -25.36 17.95 3.26
N TYR A 238 -24.10 17.59 3.11
CA TYR A 238 -23.47 17.14 1.87
C TYR A 238 -22.66 15.86 2.13
N MET A 239 -22.04 15.31 1.09
CA MET A 239 -21.21 14.11 1.20
C MET A 239 -21.97 12.93 1.81
N ARG A 240 -23.21 12.71 1.36
CA ARG A 240 -24.07 11.64 1.87
C ARG A 240 -23.63 10.29 1.30
N ARG A 241 -23.07 9.43 2.14
CA ARG A 241 -22.53 8.13 1.75
C ARG A 241 -23.25 7.00 2.46
N VAL A 242 -23.67 6.01 1.70
CA VAL A 242 -24.31 4.81 2.24
C VAL A 242 -23.29 4.02 3.06
N LYS A 243 -23.68 3.65 4.28
CA LYS A 243 -22.93 2.73 5.15
C LYS A 243 -23.48 1.31 5.06
N SER A 244 -24.80 1.18 4.99
CA SER A 244 -25.48 -0.11 4.79
C SER A 244 -26.90 0.10 4.27
N VAL A 245 -27.40 -0.84 3.48
CA VAL A 245 -28.81 -0.89 3.06
C VAL A 245 -29.41 -2.21 3.52
N ALA A 246 -30.63 -2.15 4.05
CA ALA A 246 -31.46 -3.32 4.29
C ALA A 246 -32.84 -3.13 3.64
N LEU A 247 -33.50 -4.23 3.32
CA LEU A 247 -34.77 -4.27 2.63
C LEU A 247 -35.81 -4.93 3.54
N SER A 248 -37.01 -4.32 3.58
CA SER A 248 -38.19 -4.95 4.15
C SER A 248 -39.28 -4.98 3.10
N ILE A 249 -39.91 -6.15 2.91
CA ILE A 249 -41.04 -6.36 2.01
C ILE A 249 -42.21 -6.92 2.84
N PRO A 250 -43.01 -6.04 3.47
CA PRO A 250 -44.23 -6.47 4.14
C PRO A 250 -45.18 -7.10 3.12
N SER A 251 -45.44 -8.40 3.30
CA SER A 251 -46.24 -9.22 2.39
C SER A 251 -46.90 -10.37 3.16
N VAL A 252 -47.94 -10.96 2.57
CA VAL A 252 -48.62 -12.12 3.18
C VAL A 252 -47.93 -13.39 2.67
N VAL A 253 -47.11 -13.99 3.52
CA VAL A 253 -46.34 -15.20 3.20
C VAL A 253 -46.68 -16.35 4.14
N ALA A 254 -46.61 -17.56 3.63
CA ALA A 254 -46.81 -18.76 4.45
C ALA A 254 -45.61 -18.98 5.41
N PRO A 255 -45.82 -19.65 6.56
CA PRO A 255 -44.73 -20.01 7.46
C PRO A 255 -43.60 -20.74 6.73
N TYR A 256 -42.35 -20.40 7.05
CA TYR A 256 -41.13 -20.98 6.45
C TYR A 256 -40.94 -20.73 4.94
N THR A 257 -41.72 -19.84 4.33
CA THR A 257 -41.48 -19.37 2.96
C THR A 257 -40.50 -18.21 2.98
N SER A 258 -39.47 -18.26 2.14
CA SER A 258 -38.49 -17.17 2.02
C SER A 258 -38.97 -16.09 1.05
N VAL A 259 -38.61 -14.84 1.34
CA VAL A 259 -38.91 -13.69 0.48
C VAL A 259 -37.63 -13.33 -0.26
N ASN A 260 -37.45 -13.97 -1.42
CA ASN A 260 -36.29 -13.74 -2.25
C ASN A 260 -36.45 -12.51 -3.13
N CYS A 261 -35.57 -11.53 -2.94
CA CYS A 261 -35.48 -10.35 -3.79
C CYS A 261 -34.01 -10.03 -4.03
N THR A 262 -33.64 -9.76 -5.28
CA THR A 262 -32.34 -9.20 -5.60
C THR A 262 -32.46 -7.68 -5.62
N LEU A 263 -31.63 -7.00 -4.81
CA LEU A 263 -31.50 -5.55 -4.82
C LEU A 263 -30.15 -5.20 -5.44
N ALA A 264 -30.16 -4.44 -6.52
CA ALA A 264 -28.95 -4.02 -7.22
C ALA A 264 -28.85 -2.49 -7.33
N LEU A 265 -27.66 -1.95 -7.10
CA LEU A 265 -27.37 -0.53 -7.28
C LEU A 265 -26.89 -0.30 -8.72
N LEU A 266 -27.67 0.44 -9.52
CA LEU A 266 -27.35 0.70 -10.93
C LEU A 266 -26.47 1.95 -11.10
N LYS A 267 -26.83 3.01 -10.37
CA LYS A 267 -26.13 4.30 -10.37
C LYS A 267 -26.12 4.86 -8.96
N SER A 268 -25.01 5.47 -8.55
CA SER A 268 -25.00 6.34 -7.37
C SER A 268 -24.29 7.66 -7.68
N SER A 269 -24.70 8.72 -7.01
CA SER A 269 -24.20 10.08 -7.14
C SER A 269 -23.91 10.65 -5.76
N LEU A 270 -22.75 11.29 -5.62
CA LEU A 270 -22.26 11.83 -4.36
C LEU A 270 -21.90 13.31 -4.54
N ARG A 271 -22.49 14.19 -3.74
CA ARG A 271 -22.09 15.60 -3.66
C ARG A 271 -20.82 15.76 -2.81
N LYS A 272 -19.66 15.91 -3.46
CA LYS A 272 -18.34 16.11 -2.84
C LYS A 272 -18.15 17.51 -2.25
N SER A 273 -18.72 18.54 -2.86
CA SER A 273 -18.51 19.94 -2.45
C SER A 273 -19.77 20.56 -1.84
N PRO A 274 -19.66 21.29 -0.72
CA PRO A 274 -20.78 22.03 -0.12
C PRO A 274 -21.08 23.35 -0.83
N LEU A 275 -20.19 23.83 -1.71
CA LEU A 275 -20.30 25.16 -2.29
C LEU A 275 -21.41 25.21 -3.37
N PRO A 276 -22.22 26.29 -3.42
CA PRO A 276 -23.14 26.51 -4.52
C PRO A 276 -22.36 26.85 -5.80
N LYS A 277 -22.86 26.40 -6.95
CA LYS A 277 -22.32 26.75 -8.28
C LYS A 277 -23.24 27.81 -8.87
N ASP A 278 -22.67 28.94 -9.28
CA ASP A 278 -23.43 30.11 -9.77
C ASP A 278 -24.53 30.58 -8.81
N GLY A 279 -24.34 30.41 -7.51
CA GLY A 279 -25.30 30.78 -6.48
C GLY A 279 -26.37 29.71 -6.18
N GLU A 280 -26.49 28.69 -7.02
CA GLU A 280 -27.55 27.67 -6.98
C GLU A 280 -27.15 26.38 -6.27
N TYR A 281 -28.12 25.80 -5.56
CA TYR A 281 -27.96 24.51 -4.86
C TYR A 281 -28.17 23.31 -5.79
N ALA A 282 -29.17 23.39 -6.66
CA ALA A 282 -29.55 22.32 -7.57
C ALA A 282 -28.37 21.89 -8.48
N ARG A 283 -28.37 20.63 -8.88
CA ARG A 283 -27.39 20.09 -9.82
C ARG A 283 -27.57 20.74 -11.19
N GLN A 284 -26.47 21.21 -11.78
CA GLN A 284 -26.49 21.87 -13.08
C GLN A 284 -25.92 20.95 -14.17
N GLY A 285 -26.80 20.26 -14.89
CA GLY A 285 -26.41 19.36 -15.98
C GLY A 285 -25.69 18.09 -15.51
N SER A 286 -25.12 17.36 -16.48
CA SER A 286 -24.36 16.12 -16.22
C SER A 286 -22.94 16.41 -15.69
N GLU A 287 -22.31 17.48 -16.18
CA GLU A 287 -20.94 17.90 -15.88
C GLU A 287 -20.93 18.93 -14.73
N ASP A 288 -21.03 18.44 -13.49
CA ASP A 288 -20.95 19.26 -12.28
C ASP A 288 -19.85 18.71 -11.35
N ASP A 289 -18.71 19.42 -11.26
CA ASP A 289 -17.54 19.04 -10.44
C ASP A 289 -17.85 18.85 -8.95
N ARG A 290 -19.00 19.37 -8.49
CA ARG A 290 -19.47 19.16 -7.11
C ARG A 290 -19.96 17.74 -6.88
N PHE A 291 -20.25 16.99 -7.94
CA PHE A 291 -20.80 15.64 -7.89
C PHE A 291 -19.81 14.61 -8.46
N VAL A 292 -19.85 13.42 -7.90
CA VAL A 292 -19.15 12.24 -8.42
C VAL A 292 -20.20 11.18 -8.70
N ASP A 293 -20.36 10.84 -9.98
CA ASP A 293 -21.27 9.80 -10.44
C ASP A 293 -20.52 8.47 -10.59
N TYR A 294 -21.02 7.43 -9.92
CA TYR A 294 -20.59 6.05 -10.09
C TYR A 294 -21.62 5.31 -10.94
N ILE A 295 -21.23 4.98 -12.17
CA ILE A 295 -22.06 4.26 -13.14
C ILE A 295 -21.40 2.90 -13.42
N GLY A 296 -22.16 1.81 -13.35
CA GLY A 296 -21.71 0.49 -13.82
C GLY A 296 -21.01 -0.41 -12.80
N ALA A 297 -20.82 0.03 -11.56
CA ALA A 297 -20.46 -0.86 -10.45
C ALA A 297 -21.74 -1.54 -9.92
N VAL A 298 -22.27 -2.52 -10.66
CA VAL A 298 -23.44 -3.29 -10.21
C VAL A 298 -23.02 -4.17 -9.04
N GLN A 299 -23.18 -3.61 -7.83
CA GLN A 299 -23.24 -4.41 -6.62
C GLN A 299 -24.68 -4.87 -6.44
N SER A 300 -24.85 -6.06 -5.86
CA SER A 300 -26.17 -6.60 -5.57
C SER A 300 -26.15 -7.40 -4.29
N ILE A 301 -27.27 -7.38 -3.57
CA ILE A 301 -27.56 -8.28 -2.47
C ILE A 301 -28.77 -9.12 -2.83
N ALA A 302 -28.85 -10.32 -2.26
CA ALA A 302 -30.04 -11.14 -2.31
C ALA A 302 -30.62 -11.23 -0.89
N THR A 303 -31.88 -10.87 -0.74
CA THR A 303 -32.60 -11.07 0.52
C THR A 303 -33.28 -12.41 0.53
N SER A 304 -33.54 -12.92 1.72
CA SER A 304 -34.32 -14.13 1.98
C SER A 304 -35.32 -13.94 3.11
N GLY A 305 -35.09 -12.96 3.98
CA GLY A 305 -36.02 -12.48 4.98
C GLY A 305 -36.94 -11.39 4.44
N ALA A 306 -38.12 -11.27 5.04
CA ALA A 306 -39.11 -10.26 4.69
C ALA A 306 -38.89 -8.91 5.42
N SER A 307 -38.06 -8.88 6.46
CA SER A 307 -37.93 -7.73 7.37
C SER A 307 -36.48 -7.43 7.69
N ASN A 308 -36.08 -6.18 7.43
CA ASN A 308 -34.78 -5.59 7.70
C ASN A 308 -33.61 -6.49 7.29
N ASP A 309 -33.70 -7.07 6.10
CA ASP A 309 -32.69 -7.99 5.56
C ASP A 309 -31.64 -7.21 4.75
N SER A 310 -30.38 -7.39 5.11
CA SER A 310 -29.22 -6.75 4.47
C SER A 310 -28.54 -7.63 3.43
N GLY A 311 -29.05 -8.85 3.22
CA GLY A 311 -28.42 -9.87 2.37
C GLY A 311 -27.15 -10.48 2.96
N MET A 312 -26.90 -10.26 4.25
CA MET A 312 -25.80 -10.86 5.02
C MET A 312 -26.37 -11.64 6.20
N PHE A 313 -25.72 -12.74 6.58
CA PHE A 313 -26.13 -13.54 7.76
C PHE A 313 -25.98 -12.76 9.06
N GLU A 314 -24.88 -12.01 9.20
CA GLU A 314 -24.62 -11.13 10.34
C GLU A 314 -24.03 -9.80 9.84
N MET A 315 -24.67 -8.70 10.21
CA MET A 315 -24.19 -7.36 9.90
C MET A 315 -23.21 -6.88 10.96
N SER A 316 -21.94 -7.21 10.80
CA SER A 316 -20.87 -6.68 11.63
C SER A 316 -20.30 -5.38 11.03
N MET A 317 -20.42 -4.28 11.78
CA MET A 317 -19.78 -3.00 11.41
C MET A 317 -18.25 -3.02 11.60
N ARG A 318 -17.69 -4.13 12.11
CA ARG A 318 -16.25 -4.33 12.34
C ARG A 318 -15.65 -5.40 11.41
N ASP A 319 -16.31 -5.69 10.28
CA ASP A 319 -15.71 -6.55 9.24
C ASP A 319 -14.50 -5.83 8.61
N GLU A 320 -13.50 -6.59 8.20
CA GLU A 320 -12.32 -6.10 7.47
C GLU A 320 -12.66 -5.73 6.02
N ARG A 321 -13.80 -6.20 5.53
CA ARG A 321 -14.33 -5.90 4.18
C ARG A 321 -15.42 -4.84 4.26
N PHE A 322 -15.50 -4.05 3.20
CA PHE A 322 -16.63 -3.12 3.00
C PHE A 322 -17.96 -3.88 2.95
N LEU A 323 -18.97 -3.32 3.61
CA LEU A 323 -20.34 -3.81 3.53
C LEU A 323 -20.90 -3.59 2.11
N PRO A 324 -21.92 -4.35 1.70
CA PRO A 324 -22.60 -4.12 0.43
C PRO A 324 -23.07 -2.66 0.32
N PHE A 325 -22.75 -2.03 -0.81
CA PHE A 325 -23.05 -0.61 -1.13
C PHE A 325 -22.33 0.41 -0.25
N GLU A 326 -21.40 0.00 0.60
CA GLU A 326 -20.66 0.92 1.45
C GLU A 326 -19.84 1.92 0.62
N GLY A 327 -19.95 3.19 0.97
CA GLY A 327 -19.26 4.28 0.31
C GLY A 327 -19.95 4.79 -0.96
N ALA A 328 -21.01 4.14 -1.42
CA ALA A 328 -21.83 4.65 -2.52
C ALA A 328 -22.55 5.96 -2.14
N GLY A 329 -22.85 6.79 -3.13
CA GLY A 329 -23.63 8.01 -2.93
C GLY A 329 -25.08 7.73 -2.51
N ALA A 330 -25.66 8.56 -1.65
CA ALA A 330 -27.04 8.39 -1.20
C ALA A 330 -28.07 8.65 -2.31
N GLU A 331 -27.80 9.61 -3.21
CA GLU A 331 -28.56 9.76 -4.44
C GLU A 331 -28.27 8.54 -5.33
N SER A 332 -29.28 7.71 -5.56
CA SER A 332 -29.05 6.35 -6.08
C SER A 332 -30.23 5.80 -6.85
N THR A 333 -29.93 5.01 -7.89
CA THR A 333 -30.92 4.27 -8.66
C THR A 333 -30.77 2.78 -8.37
N TRP A 334 -31.85 2.18 -7.89
CA TRP A 334 -31.92 0.78 -7.48
C TRP A 334 -32.79 -0.02 -8.43
N LYS A 335 -32.39 -1.26 -8.70
CA LYS A 335 -33.22 -2.26 -9.35
C LYS A 335 -33.62 -3.31 -8.32
N LEU A 336 -34.91 -3.60 -8.25
CA LEU A 336 -35.45 -4.73 -7.50
C LEU A 336 -35.91 -5.81 -8.48
N ASP A 337 -35.59 -7.06 -8.17
CA ASP A 337 -35.86 -8.21 -9.03
C ASP A 337 -36.36 -9.38 -8.17
N LEU A 338 -37.63 -9.74 -8.35
CA LEU A 338 -38.30 -10.87 -7.72
C LEU A 338 -38.39 -12.04 -8.72
N PRO A 339 -38.22 -13.30 -8.28
CA PRO A 339 -38.27 -14.48 -9.16
C PRO A 339 -39.61 -14.62 -9.90
N ASN A 340 -39.60 -14.48 -11.23
CA ASN A 340 -40.84 -14.57 -12.03
C ASN A 340 -41.24 -16.01 -12.39
N ASP A 341 -40.27 -16.89 -12.66
CA ASP A 341 -40.54 -18.24 -13.18
C ASP A 341 -41.21 -19.14 -12.14
N TYR A 342 -40.86 -18.94 -10.87
CA TYR A 342 -41.35 -19.71 -9.73
C TYR A 342 -41.59 -18.76 -8.54
N PRO A 343 -42.72 -18.03 -8.51
CA PRO A 343 -43.02 -17.12 -7.42
C PRO A 343 -43.30 -17.91 -6.13
N ALA A 344 -42.57 -17.60 -5.07
CA ALA A 344 -42.72 -18.27 -3.77
C ALA A 344 -44.01 -17.87 -3.03
N PHE A 345 -44.58 -16.71 -3.36
CA PHE A 345 -45.82 -16.17 -2.80
C PHE A 345 -46.49 -15.22 -3.79
N ASP A 346 -47.72 -14.81 -3.50
CA ASP A 346 -48.46 -13.86 -4.34
C ASP A 346 -47.95 -12.42 -4.15
N TYR A 347 -47.34 -11.86 -5.20
CA TYR A 347 -46.82 -10.50 -5.21
C TYR A 347 -47.90 -9.41 -5.11
N ALA A 348 -49.17 -9.71 -5.40
CA ALA A 348 -50.26 -8.76 -5.20
C ALA A 348 -50.39 -8.34 -3.72
N THR A 349 -50.00 -9.24 -2.80
CA THR A 349 -50.06 -9.06 -1.35
C THR A 349 -49.00 -8.12 -0.77
N ILE A 350 -47.99 -7.73 -1.57
CA ILE A 350 -46.94 -6.79 -1.13
C ILE A 350 -47.61 -5.44 -0.81
N SER A 351 -47.56 -4.98 0.44
CA SER A 351 -48.19 -3.69 0.78
C SER A 351 -47.27 -2.51 0.47
N ASP A 352 -45.97 -2.69 0.68
CA ASP A 352 -44.92 -1.70 0.41
C ASP A 352 -43.57 -2.40 0.26
N VAL A 353 -42.56 -1.66 -0.18
CA VAL A 353 -41.16 -2.05 -0.11
C VAL A 353 -40.40 -0.91 0.55
N ILE A 354 -39.70 -1.23 1.63
CA ILE A 354 -39.00 -0.24 2.46
C ILE A 354 -37.51 -0.49 2.39
N LEU A 355 -36.78 0.52 1.92
CA LEU A 355 -35.32 0.57 1.97
C LEU A 355 -34.88 1.26 3.25
N HIS A 356 -34.18 0.53 4.10
CA HIS A 356 -33.54 1.05 5.31
C HIS A 356 -32.10 1.44 4.97
N ILE A 357 -31.88 2.72 4.68
CA ILE A 357 -30.58 3.24 4.27
C ILE A 357 -29.93 3.90 5.47
N ARG A 358 -28.84 3.32 5.96
CA ARG A 358 -27.95 3.97 6.93
C ARG A 358 -26.86 4.69 6.16
N TYR A 359 -26.66 5.96 6.43
CA TYR A 359 -25.71 6.78 5.70
C TYR A 359 -24.96 7.72 6.63
N THR A 360 -23.78 8.15 6.22
CA THR A 360 -23.02 9.22 6.85
C THR A 360 -23.15 10.50 6.05
N ALA A 361 -23.05 11.65 6.72
CA ALA A 361 -23.09 12.95 6.08
C ALA A 361 -22.19 13.97 6.79
N ARG A 362 -21.87 15.05 6.08
CA ARG A 362 -21.12 16.21 6.60
C ARG A 362 -21.99 17.45 6.54
N GLN A 363 -21.80 18.37 7.47
CA GLN A 363 -22.49 19.65 7.48
C GLN A 363 -21.64 20.71 6.78
N GLY A 364 -22.25 21.53 5.91
CA GLY A 364 -21.53 22.63 5.25
C GLY A 364 -22.30 23.40 4.19
N VAL A 365 -23.48 22.93 3.76
CA VAL A 365 -24.32 23.65 2.80
C VAL A 365 -25.21 24.65 3.54
N GLU A 366 -25.44 25.82 2.95
CA GLU A 366 -26.33 26.84 3.49
C GLU A 366 -27.80 26.37 3.47
N PRO A 367 -28.48 26.21 4.62
CA PRO A 367 -29.83 25.61 4.67
C PRO A 367 -30.91 26.42 3.95
N THR A 368 -30.74 27.74 3.84
CA THR A 368 -31.66 28.66 3.15
C THR A 368 -31.75 28.35 1.66
N LYS A 369 -30.60 28.09 1.02
CA LYS A 369 -30.52 27.73 -0.41
C LYS A 369 -31.14 26.37 -0.69
N VAL A 370 -30.95 25.41 0.23
CA VAL A 370 -31.60 24.09 0.13
C VAL A 370 -33.11 24.25 0.19
N LYS A 371 -33.63 25.04 1.13
CA LYS A 371 -35.07 25.30 1.25
C LYS A 371 -35.65 25.96 0.00
N ALA A 372 -35.00 26.99 -0.54
CA ALA A 372 -35.43 27.63 -1.77
C ALA A 372 -35.50 26.64 -2.95
N ALA A 373 -34.47 25.81 -3.12
CA ALA A 373 -34.46 24.78 -4.15
C ALA A 373 -35.55 23.71 -3.95
N LEU A 374 -35.87 23.35 -2.70
CA LEU A 374 -36.97 22.43 -2.38
C LEU A 374 -38.34 23.04 -2.70
N ASP A 375 -38.56 24.31 -2.35
CA ASP A 375 -39.82 24.99 -2.63
C ASP A 375 -40.03 25.13 -4.16
N ASP A 376 -38.99 25.47 -4.92
CA ASP A 376 -39.04 25.50 -6.40
C ASP A 376 -39.33 24.11 -7.00
N LEU A 377 -38.74 23.06 -6.44
CA LEU A 377 -38.94 21.68 -6.88
C LEU A 377 -40.37 21.21 -6.60
N PHE A 378 -40.93 21.51 -5.43
CA PHE A 378 -42.27 21.07 -5.06
C PHE A 378 -43.39 21.83 -5.76
N GLN A 379 -43.15 23.05 -6.23
CA GLN A 379 -44.10 23.79 -7.09
C GLN A 379 -44.31 23.08 -8.43
N GLN A 380 -43.33 22.31 -8.91
CA GLN A 380 -43.41 21.62 -10.19
C GLN A 380 -43.79 20.15 -9.99
N ALA A 381 -45.08 19.82 -10.14
CA ALA A 381 -45.62 18.46 -9.98
C ALA A 381 -44.86 17.39 -10.80
N ASN A 382 -44.41 17.75 -12.00
CA ASN A 382 -43.68 16.84 -12.90
C ASN A 382 -42.25 16.56 -12.46
N GLN A 383 -41.66 17.39 -11.60
CA GLN A 383 -40.29 17.21 -11.10
C GLN A 383 -40.26 16.57 -9.72
N SER A 384 -41.27 16.84 -8.89
CA SER A 384 -41.34 16.36 -7.52
C SER A 384 -41.80 14.90 -7.37
N ASN A 385 -42.49 14.36 -8.38
CA ASN A 385 -43.06 12.99 -8.38
C ASN A 385 -43.90 12.68 -7.13
N LEU A 386 -44.45 13.70 -6.47
CA LEU A 386 -45.25 13.52 -5.27
C LEU A 386 -46.59 12.87 -5.64
N ALA A 387 -46.81 11.68 -5.09
CA ALA A 387 -48.00 10.92 -5.36
C ALA A 387 -48.48 10.16 -4.11
N LEU A 388 -49.80 10.04 -3.98
CA LEU A 388 -50.44 9.14 -3.04
C LEU A 388 -50.94 7.91 -3.78
N LEU A 389 -50.69 6.72 -3.21
CA LEU A 389 -51.23 5.46 -3.69
C LEU A 389 -52.25 4.92 -2.71
N PHE A 390 -53.44 4.64 -3.22
CA PHE A 390 -54.48 3.92 -2.51
C PHE A 390 -54.82 2.61 -3.22
N SER A 391 -54.92 1.54 -2.45
CA SER A 391 -55.50 0.28 -2.90
C SER A 391 -56.99 0.30 -2.56
N LEU A 392 -57.87 0.46 -3.56
CA LEU A 392 -59.29 0.71 -3.30
C LEU A 392 -59.93 -0.39 -2.43
N ARG A 393 -59.54 -1.66 -2.67
CA ARG A 393 -59.99 -2.82 -1.89
C ARG A 393 -59.53 -2.81 -0.43
N HIS A 394 -58.31 -2.32 -0.15
CA HIS A 394 -57.68 -2.46 1.17
C HIS A 394 -57.77 -1.19 2.01
N ASP A 395 -57.63 -0.02 1.39
CA ASP A 395 -57.70 1.27 2.07
C ASP A 395 -59.16 1.75 2.23
N PHE A 396 -60.07 1.35 1.33
CA PHE A 396 -61.50 1.69 1.37
C PHE A 396 -62.42 0.45 1.27
N PRO A 397 -62.31 -0.52 2.20
CA PRO A 397 -63.00 -1.81 2.09
C PRO A 397 -64.54 -1.69 2.13
N THR A 398 -65.08 -0.71 2.86
CA THR A 398 -66.52 -0.47 3.00
C THR A 398 -67.13 0.05 1.70
N GLU A 399 -66.49 1.04 1.09
CA GLU A 399 -66.86 1.68 -0.17
C GLU A 399 -66.71 0.69 -1.32
N TRP A 400 -65.63 -0.12 -1.29
CA TRP A 400 -65.40 -1.17 -2.27
C TRP A 400 -66.49 -2.24 -2.23
N SER A 401 -66.86 -2.71 -1.04
CA SER A 401 -67.96 -3.67 -0.87
C SER A 401 -69.31 -3.10 -1.37
N ALA A 402 -69.57 -1.81 -1.11
CA ALA A 402 -70.77 -1.13 -1.59
C ALA A 402 -70.79 -1.02 -3.12
N PHE A 403 -69.65 -0.75 -3.76
CA PHE A 403 -69.53 -0.71 -5.22
C PHE A 403 -69.72 -2.08 -5.87
N VAL A 404 -69.09 -3.13 -5.34
CA VAL A 404 -69.19 -4.49 -5.90
C VAL A 404 -70.61 -5.03 -5.79
N ASN A 405 -71.29 -4.81 -4.66
CA ASN A 405 -72.64 -5.34 -4.42
C ASN A 405 -73.77 -4.40 -4.89
N GLY A 406 -73.45 -3.13 -5.18
CA GLY A 406 -74.41 -2.12 -5.60
C GLY A 406 -74.56 -1.99 -7.11
N THR A 407 -75.32 -0.97 -7.53
CA THR A 407 -75.48 -0.54 -8.92
C THR A 407 -74.94 0.87 -9.18
N GLY A 408 -74.53 1.59 -8.13
CA GLY A 408 -73.96 2.95 -8.21
C GLY A 408 -72.46 2.96 -8.50
N ASP A 409 -71.92 4.15 -8.71
CA ASP A 409 -70.50 4.42 -8.93
C ASP A 409 -69.69 4.27 -7.62
N PHE A 410 -68.38 4.04 -7.73
CA PHE A 410 -67.51 3.99 -6.56
C PHE A 410 -67.26 5.42 -6.07
N THR A 411 -67.56 5.68 -4.80
CA THR A 411 -67.34 6.98 -4.16
C THR A 411 -66.46 6.82 -2.93
N ALA A 412 -65.32 7.51 -2.88
CA ALA A 412 -64.43 7.53 -1.72
C ALA A 412 -64.07 8.96 -1.33
N THR A 413 -64.01 9.22 -0.02
CA THR A 413 -63.62 10.52 0.52
C THR A 413 -62.15 10.48 0.93
N ILE A 414 -61.36 11.39 0.36
CA ILE A 414 -59.93 11.47 0.57
C ILE A 414 -59.68 12.67 1.47
N HIS A 415 -59.27 12.38 2.70
CA HIS A 415 -58.93 13.36 3.70
C HIS A 415 -57.52 13.90 3.50
N ARG A 416 -57.29 15.14 3.93
CA ARG A 416 -55.97 15.76 3.97
C ARG A 416 -54.99 14.97 4.86
N ASP A 417 -55.50 14.27 5.87
CA ASP A 417 -54.70 13.45 6.80
C ASP A 417 -53.96 12.28 6.14
N TYR A 418 -54.35 11.88 4.93
CA TYR A 418 -53.62 10.87 4.17
C TYR A 418 -52.33 11.40 3.53
N LEU A 419 -52.16 12.73 3.43
CA LEU A 419 -50.94 13.33 2.90
C LEU A 419 -49.82 13.27 3.95
N PRO A 420 -48.55 13.18 3.52
CA PRO A 420 -47.43 13.20 4.45
C PRO A 420 -47.38 14.49 5.28
N TYR A 421 -46.86 14.37 6.51
CA TYR A 421 -46.80 15.48 7.47
C TYR A 421 -46.10 16.74 6.94
N PHE A 422 -45.09 16.61 6.08
CA PHE A 422 -44.36 17.76 5.51
C PHE A 422 -45.23 18.66 4.60
N THR A 423 -46.43 18.19 4.22
CA THR A 423 -47.42 18.97 3.47
C THR A 423 -48.31 19.83 4.38
N GLU A 424 -48.20 19.69 5.71
CA GLU A 424 -48.94 20.50 6.66
C GLU A 424 -48.53 21.98 6.53
N GLY A 425 -49.52 22.88 6.47
CA GLY A 425 -49.30 24.32 6.29
C GLY A 425 -48.97 24.77 4.86
N LYS A 426 -48.70 23.86 3.92
CA LYS A 426 -48.51 24.18 2.49
C LYS A 426 -49.81 24.06 1.70
N GLN A 427 -49.96 24.81 0.61
CA GLN A 427 -51.10 24.65 -0.28
C GLN A 427 -50.85 23.45 -1.19
N VAL A 428 -51.75 22.47 -1.14
CA VAL A 428 -51.67 21.22 -1.92
C VAL A 428 -52.54 21.40 -3.16
N THR A 429 -51.94 21.26 -4.33
CA THR A 429 -52.64 21.34 -5.62
C THR A 429 -52.64 19.97 -6.27
N ILE A 430 -53.82 19.43 -6.57
CA ILE A 430 -53.97 18.14 -7.25
C ILE A 430 -53.66 18.34 -8.73
N ALA A 431 -52.66 17.61 -9.23
CA ALA A 431 -52.17 17.71 -10.60
C ALA A 431 -52.74 16.62 -11.51
N GLY A 432 -53.21 15.51 -10.94
CA GLY A 432 -53.82 14.43 -11.70
C GLY A 432 -54.27 13.27 -10.81
N VAL A 433 -55.28 12.56 -11.28
CA VAL A 433 -55.80 11.35 -10.63
C VAL A 433 -55.87 10.26 -11.68
N ASP A 434 -55.13 9.17 -11.45
CA ASP A 434 -54.96 8.07 -12.39
C ASP A 434 -55.35 6.76 -11.71
N LEU A 435 -56.03 5.90 -12.45
CA LEU A 435 -56.50 4.61 -11.97
C LEU A 435 -55.77 3.49 -12.72
N TYR A 436 -55.20 2.57 -11.95
CA TYR A 436 -54.35 1.48 -12.42
C TYR A 436 -54.93 0.13 -12.04
N GLY A 437 -54.79 -0.83 -12.94
CA GLY A 437 -55.20 -2.22 -12.71
C GLY A 437 -54.03 -3.10 -12.29
N GLN A 438 -54.24 -4.41 -12.38
CA GLN A 438 -53.19 -5.40 -12.22
C GLN A 438 -52.10 -5.27 -13.30
N ASP A 439 -52.47 -4.85 -14.51
CA ASP A 439 -51.53 -4.48 -15.57
C ASP A 439 -51.31 -2.97 -15.55
N VAL A 440 -50.10 -2.55 -15.18
CA VAL A 440 -49.72 -1.13 -15.05
C VAL A 440 -49.75 -0.40 -16.39
N THR A 441 -49.65 -1.13 -17.52
CA THR A 441 -49.76 -0.51 -18.85
C THR A 441 -51.19 -0.04 -19.15
N LYS A 442 -52.19 -0.61 -18.46
CA LYS A 442 -53.60 -0.25 -18.56
C LYS A 442 -53.96 0.71 -17.43
N HIS A 443 -53.94 2.00 -17.75
CA HIS A 443 -54.38 3.06 -16.85
C HIS A 443 -55.31 4.01 -17.58
N HIS A 444 -56.18 4.67 -16.84
CA HIS A 444 -56.97 5.78 -17.35
C HIS A 444 -57.08 6.89 -16.31
N VAL A 445 -57.23 8.10 -16.83
CA VAL A 445 -57.36 9.32 -16.04
C VAL A 445 -58.77 9.39 -15.46
N VAL A 446 -58.89 9.78 -14.19
CA VAL A 446 -60.17 9.96 -13.50
C VAL A 446 -60.43 11.45 -13.30
N GLY A 447 -61.52 11.93 -13.90
CA GLY A 447 -61.91 13.33 -13.89
C GLY A 447 -61.18 14.17 -14.95
N ASP A 448 -61.39 15.48 -14.87
CA ASP A 448 -60.78 16.50 -15.71
C ASP A 448 -60.14 17.60 -14.86
N GLN A 449 -59.46 18.56 -15.51
CA GLN A 449 -58.80 19.66 -14.79
C GLN A 449 -59.77 20.42 -13.88
N THR A 450 -61.02 20.62 -14.29
CA THR A 450 -62.06 21.26 -13.48
C THR A 450 -62.38 20.47 -12.21
N ALA A 451 -62.43 19.14 -12.27
CA ALA A 451 -62.61 18.29 -11.11
C ALA A 451 -61.41 18.35 -10.15
N TRP A 452 -60.18 18.42 -10.68
CA TRP A 452 -58.97 18.51 -9.87
C TRP A 452 -58.81 19.89 -9.20
N ASP A 453 -59.20 20.95 -9.90
CA ASP A 453 -59.24 22.30 -9.33
C ASP A 453 -60.28 22.40 -8.20
N ALA A 454 -61.45 21.76 -8.36
CA ALA A 454 -62.45 21.66 -7.32
C ALA A 454 -61.95 20.85 -6.11
N ALA A 455 -61.30 19.71 -6.33
CA ALA A 455 -60.67 18.92 -5.27
C ALA A 455 -59.59 19.72 -4.51
N THR A 456 -58.81 20.52 -5.24
CA THR A 456 -57.81 21.43 -4.67
C THR A 456 -58.48 22.51 -3.80
N ALA A 457 -59.60 23.08 -4.25
CA ALA A 457 -60.35 24.05 -3.47
C ALA A 457 -60.95 23.44 -2.19
N ASP A 458 -61.48 22.21 -2.26
CA ASP A 458 -62.04 21.49 -1.13
C ASP A 458 -60.97 21.09 -0.09
N LEU A 459 -59.76 20.74 -0.53
CA LEU A 459 -58.61 20.51 0.37
C LEU A 459 -58.08 21.79 1.03
N LYS A 460 -58.32 22.95 0.42
CA LYS A 460 -57.95 24.27 0.95
C LYS A 460 -58.97 24.80 1.95
N ASP A 461 -60.24 24.41 1.82
CA ASP A 461 -61.28 24.78 2.77
C ASP A 461 -61.02 24.14 4.14
N LYS A 462 -60.79 24.99 5.14
CA LYS A 462 -60.51 24.58 6.53
C LYS A 462 -61.64 23.79 7.16
N ASN A 463 -62.88 23.92 6.68
CA ASN A 463 -64.04 23.22 7.21
C ASN A 463 -64.26 21.85 6.55
N LYS A 464 -63.74 21.63 5.33
CA LYS A 464 -63.89 20.36 4.61
C LYS A 464 -62.68 19.46 4.81
N GLN A 465 -61.48 19.97 4.49
CA GLN A 465 -60.21 19.22 4.53
C GLN A 465 -60.24 17.86 3.83
N ALA A 466 -61.16 17.66 2.90
CA ALA A 466 -61.39 16.40 2.20
C ALA A 466 -62.13 16.66 0.89
N PHE A 467 -61.91 15.79 -0.09
CA PHE A 467 -62.65 15.80 -1.35
C PHE A 467 -63.13 14.39 -1.68
N THR A 468 -64.21 14.29 -2.44
CA THR A 468 -64.79 13.00 -2.83
C THR A 468 -64.42 12.69 -4.28
N VAL A 469 -63.85 11.50 -4.49
CA VAL A 469 -63.60 10.95 -5.82
C VAL A 469 -64.75 10.00 -6.18
N THR A 470 -65.37 10.23 -7.33
CA THR A 470 -66.43 9.37 -7.88
C THR A 470 -65.93 8.72 -9.17
N ILE A 471 -66.04 7.40 -9.27
CA ILE A 471 -65.49 6.60 -10.36
C ILE A 471 -66.57 5.67 -10.90
N ALA A 472 -66.96 5.89 -12.15
CA ALA A 472 -67.90 5.03 -12.84
C ALA A 472 -67.25 3.68 -13.22
N PRO A 473 -68.04 2.59 -13.31
CA PRO A 473 -67.54 1.31 -13.80
C PRO A 473 -67.15 1.40 -15.28
N ASP A 474 -66.05 0.76 -15.66
CA ASP A 474 -65.61 0.78 -17.06
C ASP A 474 -66.51 -0.07 -17.95
N THR A 475 -66.84 0.46 -19.14
CA THR A 475 -67.56 -0.29 -20.16
C THR A 475 -66.75 -1.51 -20.64
N PRO A 476 -67.40 -2.66 -20.97
CA PRO A 476 -66.73 -3.86 -21.50
C PRO A 476 -65.72 -3.55 -22.62
N GLY A 477 -64.43 -3.86 -22.39
CA GLY A 477 -63.35 -3.50 -23.30
C GLY A 477 -61.95 -3.93 -22.84
N PRO A 478 -60.91 -3.81 -23.70
CA PRO A 478 -59.56 -4.30 -23.43
C PRO A 478 -58.80 -3.50 -22.34
N THR A 479 -59.27 -2.28 -22.03
CA THR A 479 -58.71 -1.35 -21.03
C THR A 479 -59.58 -1.25 -19.78
N GLN A 480 -60.44 -2.23 -19.49
CA GLN A 480 -61.20 -2.24 -18.24
C GLN A 480 -60.27 -2.37 -17.05
N VAL A 481 -60.29 -1.36 -16.19
CA VAL A 481 -59.57 -1.32 -14.93
C VAL A 481 -60.56 -1.39 -13.76
N MET A 482 -61.66 -0.65 -13.85
CA MET A 482 -62.68 -0.59 -12.82
C MET A 482 -63.83 -1.56 -13.10
N THR A 483 -63.72 -2.79 -12.60
CA THR A 483 -64.75 -3.84 -12.72
C THR A 483 -65.43 -4.16 -11.39
N ARG A 484 -66.72 -4.55 -11.42
CA ARG A 484 -67.47 -5.01 -10.24
C ARG A 484 -67.13 -6.47 -9.90
N THR A 485 -65.85 -6.75 -9.70
CA THR A 485 -65.39 -8.08 -9.31
C THR A 485 -64.74 -7.98 -7.94
N ALA A 486 -65.16 -8.84 -7.00
CA ALA A 486 -64.66 -8.81 -5.63
C ALA A 486 -63.13 -8.97 -5.54
N ASP A 487 -62.53 -9.68 -6.49
CA ASP A 487 -61.10 -9.95 -6.57
C ASP A 487 -60.31 -8.99 -7.47
N ALA A 488 -60.95 -7.96 -8.03
CA ALA A 488 -60.23 -6.96 -8.81
C ALA A 488 -59.26 -6.15 -7.94
N HIS A 489 -58.01 -6.06 -8.37
CA HIS A 489 -56.99 -5.22 -7.76
C HIS A 489 -56.93 -3.88 -8.50
N VAL A 490 -57.56 -2.87 -7.90
CA VAL A 490 -57.62 -1.52 -8.45
C VAL A 490 -56.88 -0.55 -7.54
N PHE A 491 -55.99 0.24 -8.15
CA PHE A 491 -55.14 1.19 -7.47
C PHE A 491 -55.43 2.61 -7.96
N LEU A 492 -55.55 3.55 -7.03
CA LEU A 492 -55.75 4.96 -7.31
C LEU A 492 -54.46 5.71 -6.97
N ILE A 493 -53.91 6.42 -7.95
CA ILE A 493 -52.74 7.29 -7.78
C ILE A 493 -53.16 8.74 -7.92
N ILE A 494 -52.82 9.55 -6.93
CA ILE A 494 -53.14 10.98 -6.89
C ILE A 494 -51.83 11.75 -6.88
N ARG A 495 -51.56 12.46 -7.98
CA ARG A 495 -50.38 13.30 -8.14
C ARG A 495 -50.69 14.69 -7.63
N TYR A 496 -49.77 15.27 -6.85
CA TYR A 496 -49.95 16.58 -6.26
C TYR A 496 -48.67 17.41 -6.29
N SER A 497 -48.83 18.72 -6.16
CA SER A 497 -47.74 19.69 -5.99
C SER A 497 -47.98 20.55 -4.77
N LEU A 498 -46.92 21.18 -4.26
CA LEU A 498 -46.98 22.05 -3.10
C LEU A 498 -46.56 23.46 -3.50
N SER A 499 -47.33 24.46 -3.06
CA SER A 499 -47.03 25.88 -3.23
C SER A 499 -47.06 26.63 -1.91
#